data_AF-A0A9D5KCP6-F1
#
_entry.id   AF-A0A9D5KCP6-F1
#
_cell.length_a   1.000
_cell.length_b   1.000
_cell.length_c   1.000
_cell.angle_alpha   90.00
_cell.angle_beta   90.00
_cell.angle_gamma   90.00
#
_symmetry.space_group_name_H-M   'P 1'
#
loop_
_entity.id
_entity.type
_entity.pdbx_description
1 polymer ?
#
loop_
_entity_poly.entity_id
_entity_poly.type
_entity_poly.pdbx_seq_one_letter_code
_entity_poly.pdbx_strand_id
1 'polypeptide(L)'
;MEKSRRKPVTFRYLLYNYRGVLFNVLFFVYILTAKIPLVKTVAGVMELNQTNIVVGLILIVVTFAELVGIHLKLPVLNSRIGKGEIKRFALFFVIWVFHIVVNMSLVIFGLKAAGIFFENERLSWLPVVFAVFVVLKEIYLLMYFWARPRIKRKVPEARLVIRELTGDALIFCWSAVAFTVTWVYGASAGLVQPGNVLVIILQLVGAMLIFLMMFLPLRLLQFYEEWTTPRTKSQKLWTWLSLSASILAAILILILNLPRW
;
A
#
# COMPACT_ATOMS: atom_id res chain seq x y z
N MET A 1 -1.43 36.39 34.16
CA MET A 1 -1.65 35.83 32.79
C MET A 1 -0.29 35.50 32.19
N GLU A 2 0.12 34.25 32.27
CA GLU A 2 1.41 33.81 31.74
C GLU A 2 1.28 33.66 30.21
N LYS A 3 1.97 34.52 29.45
CA LYS A 3 2.02 34.42 27.98
C LYS A 3 2.66 33.08 27.62
N SER A 4 1.83 32.11 27.26
CA SER A 4 2.24 30.85 26.63
C SER A 4 3.14 31.16 25.43
N ARG A 5 4.46 31.05 25.62
CA ARG A 5 5.44 31.14 24.54
C ARG A 5 5.20 29.91 23.66
N ARG A 6 4.54 30.11 22.51
CA ARG A 6 4.39 29.08 21.48
C ARG A 6 5.80 28.62 21.11
N LYS A 7 6.16 27.39 21.50
CA LYS A 7 7.41 26.78 21.04
C LYS A 7 7.39 26.74 19.52
N PRO A 8 8.53 27.02 18.84
CA PRO A 8 8.60 27.01 17.40
C PRO A 8 8.13 25.64 16.87
N VAL A 9 7.25 25.68 15.87
CA VAL A 9 6.82 24.48 15.16
C VAL A 9 8.05 23.90 14.48
N THR A 10 8.58 22.79 14.99
CA THR A 10 9.74 22.13 14.38
C THR A 10 9.29 21.36 13.14
N PHE A 11 10.17 21.23 12.14
CA PHE A 11 9.95 20.39 10.96
C PHE A 11 9.48 18.98 11.34
N ARG A 12 10.01 18.44 12.44
CA ARG A 12 9.61 17.16 13.03
C ARG A 12 8.14 17.13 13.44
N TYR A 13 7.63 18.20 14.05
CA TYR A 13 6.23 18.32 14.43
C TYR A 13 5.32 18.31 13.19
N LEU A 14 5.69 19.01 12.13
CA LEU A 14 4.94 19.01 10.87
C LEU A 14 4.96 17.61 10.23
N LEU A 15 6.14 17.02 10.08
CA LEU A 15 6.29 15.69 9.51
C LEU A 15 5.44 14.67 10.30
N TYR A 16 5.51 14.69 11.63
CA TYR A 16 4.75 13.79 12.49
C TYR A 16 3.23 13.93 12.30
N ASN A 17 2.75 15.17 12.26
CA ASN A 17 1.32 15.45 12.25
C ASN A 17 0.64 15.29 10.89
N TYR A 18 1.42 15.36 9.81
CA TYR A 18 0.91 15.34 8.44
C TYR A 18 1.45 14.16 7.62
N ARG A 19 2.07 13.14 8.23
CA ARG A 19 2.57 11.95 7.51
C ARG A 19 1.53 11.25 6.64
N GLY A 20 0.34 10.97 7.19
CA GLY A 20 -0.73 10.33 6.41
C GLY A 20 -1.16 11.19 5.22
N VAL A 21 -1.19 12.51 5.40
CA VAL A 21 -1.48 13.48 4.34
C VAL A 21 -0.36 13.47 3.29
N LEU A 22 0.90 13.51 3.73
CA LEU A 22 2.07 13.46 2.85
C LEU A 22 2.08 12.18 2.01
N PHE A 23 1.82 11.02 2.63
CA PHE A 23 1.69 9.75 1.93
C PHE A 23 0.62 9.83 0.83
N ASN A 24 -0.59 10.30 1.18
CA ASN A 24 -1.68 10.42 0.21
C ASN A 24 -1.38 11.43 -0.91
N VAL A 25 -0.74 12.56 -0.59
CA VAL A 25 -0.32 13.56 -1.59
C VAL A 25 0.73 12.98 -2.53
N LEU A 26 1.78 12.32 -2.00
CA LEU A 26 2.79 11.66 -2.81
C LEU A 26 2.17 10.55 -3.67
N PHE A 27 1.20 9.81 -3.13
CA PHE A 27 0.51 8.75 -3.84
C PHE A 27 -0.39 9.31 -4.96
N PHE A 28 -1.07 10.42 -4.71
CA PHE A 28 -1.81 11.16 -5.71
C PHE A 28 -0.90 11.67 -6.84
N VAL A 29 0.25 12.27 -6.50
CA VAL A 29 1.25 12.70 -7.49
C VAL A 29 1.77 11.52 -8.30
N TYR A 30 2.06 10.39 -7.64
CA TYR A 30 2.45 9.15 -8.29
C TYR A 30 1.40 8.66 -9.29
N ILE A 31 0.13 8.63 -8.89
CA ILE A 31 -1.00 8.29 -9.75
C ILE A 31 -1.03 9.19 -10.98
N LEU A 32 -0.80 10.49 -10.85
CA LEU A 32 -0.87 11.41 -11.98
C LEU A 32 0.33 11.30 -12.94
N THR A 33 1.51 10.95 -12.44
CA THR A 33 2.77 11.08 -13.20
C THR A 33 3.43 9.73 -13.50
N ALA A 34 3.93 9.06 -12.46
CA ALA A 34 4.83 7.92 -12.58
C ALA A 34 4.13 6.59 -12.87
N LYS A 35 2.79 6.54 -12.88
CA LYS A 35 2.06 5.30 -13.21
C LYS A 35 2.31 4.83 -14.64
N ILE A 36 2.43 5.74 -15.61
CA ILE A 36 2.35 5.41 -17.05
C ILE A 36 3.48 4.45 -17.48
N PRO A 37 4.76 4.70 -17.16
CA PRO A 37 5.84 3.80 -17.56
C PRO A 37 5.70 2.41 -16.91
N LEU A 38 5.32 2.35 -15.63
CA LEU A 38 5.17 1.10 -14.91
C LEU A 38 3.99 0.28 -15.46
N VAL A 39 2.85 0.90 -15.74
CA VAL A 39 1.69 0.25 -16.37
C VAL A 39 2.06 -0.32 -17.74
N LYS A 40 2.71 0.46 -18.60
CA LYS A 40 3.14 -0.03 -19.94
C LYS A 40 4.05 -1.24 -19.83
N THR A 41 4.97 -1.21 -18.87
CA THR A 41 5.92 -2.30 -18.63
C THR A 41 5.19 -3.55 -18.12
N VAL A 42 4.28 -3.40 -17.16
CA VAL A 42 3.48 -4.52 -16.63
C VAL A 42 2.53 -5.07 -17.70
N ALA A 43 1.82 -4.21 -18.44
CA ALA A 43 0.91 -4.62 -19.51
C ALA A 43 1.63 -5.36 -20.64
N GLY A 44 2.78 -4.86 -21.10
CA GLY A 44 3.57 -5.54 -22.14
C GLY A 44 3.99 -6.96 -21.73
N VAL A 45 4.30 -7.17 -20.44
CA VAL A 45 4.63 -8.50 -19.91
C VAL A 45 3.38 -9.38 -19.79
N MET A 46 2.27 -8.84 -19.31
CA MET A 46 1.08 -9.63 -18.98
C MET A 46 0.16 -9.93 -20.16
N GLU A 47 0.00 -8.99 -21.08
CA GLU A 47 -0.88 -9.10 -22.24
C GLU A 47 -0.18 -9.78 -23.42
N LEU A 48 1.09 -9.45 -23.66
CA LEU A 48 1.86 -9.99 -24.78
C LEU A 48 2.63 -11.28 -24.41
N ASN A 49 2.45 -11.79 -23.19
CA ASN A 49 3.19 -12.93 -22.62
C ASN A 49 4.72 -12.82 -22.82
N GLN A 50 5.25 -11.60 -22.78
CA GLN A 50 6.68 -11.37 -22.90
C GLN A 50 7.39 -11.70 -21.59
N THR A 51 8.47 -12.45 -21.67
CA THR A 51 9.32 -12.71 -20.50
C THR A 51 10.18 -11.47 -20.23
N ASN A 52 10.05 -10.92 -19.03
CA ASN A 52 10.89 -9.85 -18.51
C ASN A 52 11.28 -10.14 -17.05
N ILE A 53 12.43 -10.79 -16.90
CA ILE A 53 12.97 -11.21 -15.61
C ILE A 53 13.17 -10.02 -14.67
N VAL A 54 13.57 -8.85 -15.19
CA VAL A 54 13.79 -7.65 -14.37
C VAL A 54 12.49 -7.19 -13.71
N VAL A 55 11.40 -7.15 -14.47
CA VAL A 55 10.07 -6.83 -13.93
C VAL A 55 9.64 -7.87 -12.91
N GLY A 56 9.83 -9.15 -13.22
CA GLY A 56 9.53 -10.25 -12.30
C GLY A 56 10.26 -10.11 -10.95
N LEU A 57 11.56 -9.83 -11.00
CA LEU A 57 12.38 -9.61 -9.81
C LEU A 57 11.93 -8.36 -9.04
N ILE A 58 11.63 -7.24 -9.71
CA ILE A 58 11.13 -6.03 -9.03
C ILE A 58 9.84 -6.33 -8.27
N LEU A 59 8.88 -7.03 -8.90
CA LEU A 59 7.59 -7.37 -8.28
C LEU A 59 7.76 -8.30 -7.06
N ILE A 60 8.72 -9.22 -7.10
CA ILE A 60 9.01 -10.08 -5.96
C ILE A 60 9.74 -9.31 -4.87
N VAL A 61 10.83 -8.59 -5.20
CA VAL A 61 11.67 -7.86 -4.24
C VAL A 61 10.88 -6.79 -3.50
N VAL A 62 9.93 -6.12 -4.17
CA VAL A 62 9.14 -5.06 -3.52
C VAL A 62 8.27 -5.61 -2.37
N THR A 63 7.84 -6.88 -2.42
CA THR A 63 7.12 -7.50 -1.29
C THR A 63 7.96 -7.60 -0.02
N PHE A 64 9.29 -7.71 -0.16
CA PHE A 64 10.23 -7.71 0.96
C PHE A 64 10.56 -6.29 1.42
N ALA A 65 10.57 -5.31 0.52
CA ALA A 65 10.76 -3.91 0.87
C ALA A 65 9.72 -3.45 1.91
N GLU A 66 8.47 -3.88 1.73
CA GLU A 66 7.39 -3.63 2.69
C GLU A 66 7.68 -4.21 4.08
N LEU A 67 8.10 -5.49 4.14
CA LEU A 67 8.47 -6.16 5.38
C LEU A 67 9.57 -5.40 6.11
N VAL A 68 10.65 -5.03 5.40
CA VAL A 68 11.75 -4.23 5.95
C VAL A 68 11.23 -2.87 6.42
N GLY A 69 10.39 -2.21 5.62
CA GLY A 69 9.81 -0.92 5.96
C GLY A 69 9.00 -0.96 7.26
N ILE A 70 8.17 -1.99 7.44
CA ILE A 70 7.42 -2.23 8.68
C ILE A 70 8.37 -2.49 9.85
N HIS A 71 9.43 -3.29 9.69
CA HIS A 71 10.41 -3.53 10.74
C HIS A 71 11.15 -2.27 11.19
N LEU A 72 11.43 -1.37 10.26
CA LEU A 72 12.07 -0.11 10.56
C LEU A 72 11.08 0.82 11.28
N LYS A 73 9.88 1.00 10.74
CA LYS A 73 8.93 2.02 11.22
C LYS A 73 8.13 1.60 12.46
N LEU A 74 7.62 0.37 12.52
CA LEU A 74 6.68 -0.05 13.57
C LEU A 74 7.26 0.07 15.00
N PRO A 75 8.55 -0.29 15.28
CA PRO A 75 9.12 -0.12 16.62
C PRO A 75 9.26 1.34 17.05
N VAL A 76 9.52 2.24 16.09
CA VAL A 76 9.58 3.69 16.35
C VAL A 76 8.18 4.19 16.72
N LEU A 77 7.17 3.78 15.95
CA LEU A 77 5.77 4.14 16.17
C LEU A 77 5.25 3.64 17.53
N ASN A 78 5.47 2.36 17.84
CA ASN A 78 5.03 1.74 19.11
C ASN A 78 5.73 2.29 20.36
N SER A 79 6.89 2.93 20.19
CA SER A 79 7.57 3.62 21.30
C SER A 79 6.88 4.93 21.71
N ARG A 80 6.05 5.49 20.81
CA ARG A 80 5.27 6.72 21.02
C ARG A 80 3.86 6.44 21.51
N ILE A 81 3.29 5.32 21.06
CA ILE A 81 1.96 4.87 21.47
C ILE A 81 2.05 4.27 22.87
N GLY A 82 1.25 4.78 23.80
CA GLY A 82 1.14 4.23 25.16
C GLY A 82 0.68 2.75 25.17
N LYS A 83 0.43 2.18 26.36
CA LYS A 83 -0.10 0.80 26.50
C LYS A 83 -1.58 0.66 26.10
N GLY A 84 -2.06 1.44 25.12
CA GLY A 84 -3.47 1.45 24.71
C GLY A 84 -3.93 0.09 24.17
N GLU A 85 -5.21 -0.25 24.39
CA GLU A 85 -5.84 -1.47 23.89
C GLU A 85 -6.01 -1.43 22.37
N ILE A 86 -5.76 -2.57 21.68
CA ILE A 86 -6.16 -2.73 20.27
C ILE A 86 -7.67 -3.03 20.26
N LYS A 87 -8.49 -2.00 20.41
CA LYS A 87 -9.96 -2.14 20.33
C LYS A 87 -10.48 -2.48 18.92
N ARG A 88 -9.59 -2.51 17.92
CA ARG A 88 -9.92 -2.65 16.49
C ARG A 88 -9.18 -3.79 15.79
N PHE A 89 -8.84 -4.85 16.54
CA PHE A 89 -8.09 -5.97 15.99
C PHE A 89 -8.83 -6.64 14.83
N ALA A 90 -10.15 -6.79 14.94
CA ALA A 90 -10.98 -7.38 13.88
C ALA A 90 -10.86 -6.61 12.54
N LEU A 91 -10.95 -5.27 12.57
CA LEU A 91 -10.79 -4.46 11.35
C LEU A 91 -9.36 -4.56 10.80
N PHE A 92 -8.35 -4.56 11.67
CA PHE A 92 -6.96 -4.77 11.27
C PHE A 92 -6.77 -6.14 10.59
N PHE A 93 -7.35 -7.20 11.15
CA PHE A 93 -7.31 -8.55 10.60
C PHE A 93 -7.97 -8.64 9.23
N VAL A 94 -9.14 -8.00 9.05
CA VAL A 94 -9.81 -7.93 7.74
C VAL A 94 -8.93 -7.26 6.69
N ILE A 95 -8.30 -6.12 7.02
CA ILE A 95 -7.37 -5.44 6.10
C ILE A 95 -6.15 -6.32 5.82
N TRP A 96 -5.65 -7.05 6.81
CA TRP A 96 -4.54 -7.98 6.66
C TRP A 96 -4.86 -9.17 5.74
N VAL A 97 -6.09 -9.69 5.73
CA VAL A 97 -6.49 -10.74 4.77
C VAL A 97 -6.36 -10.23 3.33
N PHE A 98 -6.84 -9.01 3.06
CA PHE A 98 -6.66 -8.40 1.74
C PHE A 98 -5.21 -8.05 1.42
N HIS A 99 -4.40 -7.82 2.45
CA HIS A 99 -2.96 -7.64 2.30
C HIS A 99 -2.24 -8.88 1.77
N ILE A 100 -2.65 -10.07 2.21
CA ILE A 100 -2.17 -11.34 1.62
C ILE A 100 -2.53 -11.39 0.14
N VAL A 101 -3.77 -11.03 -0.24
CA VAL A 101 -4.22 -11.08 -1.64
C VAL A 101 -3.36 -10.18 -2.53
N VAL A 102 -3.05 -8.97 -2.07
CA VAL A 102 -2.17 -8.04 -2.80
C VAL A 102 -0.76 -8.62 -2.97
N ASN A 103 -0.14 -9.13 -1.91
CA ASN A 103 1.21 -9.69 -1.98
C ASN A 103 1.27 -10.99 -2.82
N MET A 104 0.25 -11.83 -2.74
CA MET A 104 0.11 -13.00 -3.62
C MET A 104 -0.01 -12.59 -5.08
N SER A 105 -0.79 -11.55 -5.37
CA SER A 105 -0.94 -11.02 -6.73
C SER A 105 0.42 -10.56 -7.28
N LEU A 106 1.19 -9.79 -6.49
CA LEU A 106 2.54 -9.36 -6.88
C LEU A 106 3.47 -10.52 -7.20
N VAL A 107 3.45 -11.58 -6.39
CA VAL A 107 4.29 -12.76 -6.61
C VAL A 107 3.85 -13.54 -7.84
N ILE A 108 2.54 -13.77 -8.03
CA ILE A 108 2.00 -14.47 -9.20
C ILE A 108 2.37 -13.70 -10.48
N PHE A 109 2.15 -12.39 -10.49
CA PHE A 109 2.55 -11.53 -11.60
C PHE A 109 4.07 -11.50 -11.78
N GLY A 110 4.85 -11.48 -10.70
CA GLY A 110 6.30 -11.53 -10.76
C GLY A 110 6.84 -12.81 -11.39
N LEU A 111 6.29 -13.97 -11.02
CA LEU A 111 6.66 -15.26 -11.60
C LEU A 111 6.22 -15.39 -13.05
N LYS A 112 5.00 -14.94 -13.38
CA LYS A 112 4.54 -14.87 -14.77
C LYS A 112 5.47 -13.99 -15.61
N ALA A 113 5.86 -12.83 -15.09
CA ALA A 113 6.80 -11.93 -15.74
C ALA A 113 8.18 -12.57 -15.99
N ALA A 114 8.64 -13.39 -15.05
CA ALA A 114 9.91 -14.09 -15.17
C ALA A 114 9.86 -15.33 -16.10
N GLY A 115 8.71 -15.64 -16.71
CA GLY A 115 8.53 -16.86 -17.51
C GLY A 115 8.43 -18.13 -16.66
N ILE A 116 8.24 -18.01 -15.35
CA ILE A 116 8.12 -19.13 -14.40
C ILE A 116 6.64 -19.42 -14.18
N PHE A 117 5.89 -19.63 -15.26
CA PHE A 117 4.48 -19.98 -15.22
C PHE A 117 4.19 -21.27 -15.99
N PHE A 118 2.97 -21.78 -15.88
CA PHE A 118 2.53 -23.08 -16.40
C PHE A 118 2.81 -23.28 -17.90
N GLU A 119 4.03 -23.66 -18.26
CA GLU A 119 4.33 -24.22 -19.57
C GLU A 119 4.00 -25.73 -19.53
N ASN A 120 3.12 -26.15 -20.43
CA ASN A 120 2.84 -27.56 -20.74
C ASN A 120 2.20 -28.39 -19.60
N GLU A 121 1.18 -27.85 -18.93
CA GLU A 121 0.35 -28.55 -17.91
C GLU A 121 1.08 -29.15 -16.69
N ARG A 122 2.42 -29.06 -16.66
CA ARG A 122 3.22 -29.45 -15.51
C ARG A 122 3.26 -28.28 -14.54
N LEU A 123 2.61 -28.47 -13.39
CA LEU A 123 2.64 -27.52 -12.30
C LEU A 123 4.10 -27.30 -11.88
N SER A 124 4.68 -26.14 -12.22
CA SER A 124 5.94 -25.73 -11.61
C SER A 124 5.71 -25.62 -10.11
N TRP A 125 6.52 -26.30 -9.31
CA TRP A 125 6.41 -26.26 -7.84
C TRP A 125 6.85 -24.90 -7.28
N LEU A 126 7.54 -24.07 -8.07
CA LEU A 126 8.05 -22.76 -7.66
C LEU A 126 6.92 -21.80 -7.24
N PRO A 127 5.84 -21.56 -8.02
CA PRO A 127 4.67 -20.81 -7.56
C PRO A 127 4.12 -21.26 -6.20
N VAL A 128 4.08 -22.57 -5.93
CA VAL A 128 3.61 -23.11 -4.65
C VAL A 128 4.57 -22.73 -3.52
N VAL A 129 5.88 -22.84 -3.73
CA VAL A 129 6.89 -22.44 -2.74
C VAL A 129 6.82 -20.94 -2.44
N PHE A 130 6.70 -20.10 -3.47
CA PHE A 130 6.55 -18.66 -3.28
C PHE A 130 5.22 -18.31 -2.58
N ALA A 131 4.12 -19.00 -2.91
CA ALA A 131 2.83 -18.84 -2.24
C ALA A 131 2.93 -19.16 -0.73
N VAL A 132 3.55 -20.29 -0.38
CA VAL A 132 3.82 -20.66 1.01
C VAL A 132 4.70 -19.60 1.69
N PHE A 133 5.74 -19.12 1.01
CA PHE A 133 6.63 -18.09 1.54
C PHE A 133 5.87 -16.78 1.84
N VAL A 134 5.00 -16.32 0.94
CA VAL A 134 4.15 -15.13 1.16
C VAL A 134 3.26 -15.35 2.38
N VAL A 135 2.58 -16.49 2.49
CA VAL A 135 1.72 -16.79 3.66
C VAL A 135 2.53 -16.76 4.96
N LEU A 136 3.71 -17.37 4.99
CA LEU A 136 4.60 -17.34 6.16
C LEU A 136 5.06 -15.91 6.50
N LYS A 137 5.44 -15.11 5.49
CA LYS A 137 5.81 -13.70 5.64
C LYS A 137 4.64 -12.87 6.20
N GLU A 138 3.42 -13.12 5.76
CA GLU A 138 2.23 -12.41 6.24
C GLU A 138 1.84 -12.82 7.66
N ILE A 139 1.93 -14.13 8.00
CA ILE A 139 1.74 -14.61 9.38
C ILE A 139 2.79 -13.98 10.29
N TYR A 140 4.05 -13.93 9.84
CA TYR A 140 5.11 -13.23 10.56
C TYR A 140 4.75 -11.76 10.81
N LEU A 141 4.30 -11.03 9.78
CA LEU A 141 3.87 -9.63 9.92
C LEU A 141 2.74 -9.49 10.94
N LEU A 142 1.72 -10.34 10.87
CA LEU A 142 0.61 -10.34 11.83
C LEU A 142 1.11 -10.52 13.27
N MET A 143 1.99 -11.50 13.50
CA MET A 143 2.61 -11.73 14.81
C MET A 143 3.51 -10.58 15.25
N TYR A 144 4.22 -9.95 14.32
CA TYR A 144 5.07 -8.78 14.58
C TYR A 144 4.25 -7.56 15.00
N PHE A 145 3.10 -7.31 14.36
CA PHE A 145 2.13 -6.30 14.80
C PHE A 145 1.56 -6.62 16.19
N TRP A 146 1.23 -7.89 16.44
CA TRP A 146 0.73 -8.35 17.73
C TRP A 146 1.75 -8.16 18.87
N ALA A 147 3.01 -8.51 18.63
CA ALA A 147 4.10 -8.40 19.60
C ALA A 147 4.40 -6.95 20.02
N ARG A 148 3.99 -5.96 19.21
CA ARG A 148 4.23 -4.53 19.41
C ARG A 148 5.68 -4.23 19.80
N PRO A 149 6.66 -4.56 18.95
CA PRO A 149 8.06 -4.30 19.22
C PRO A 149 8.27 -2.82 19.53
N ARG A 150 9.20 -2.50 20.45
CA ARG A 150 9.51 -1.13 20.87
C ARG A 150 11.01 -0.91 20.88
N ILE A 151 11.42 0.29 20.50
CA ILE A 151 12.82 0.71 20.63
C ILE A 151 13.11 1.09 22.09
N LYS A 152 14.23 0.58 22.62
CA LYS A 152 14.73 0.96 23.95
C LYS A 152 15.13 2.45 23.93
N ARG A 153 14.84 3.20 25.01
CA ARG A 153 14.98 4.67 25.12
C ARG A 153 16.38 5.28 24.82
N LYS A 154 17.41 4.49 24.51
CA LYS A 154 18.80 4.94 24.33
C LYS A 154 19.21 5.24 22.87
N VAL A 155 18.28 5.27 21.91
CA VAL A 155 18.64 5.54 20.50
C VAL A 155 18.61 7.05 20.22
N PRO A 156 19.67 7.63 19.62
CA PRO A 156 19.70 9.04 19.24
C PRO A 156 18.52 9.43 18.35
N GLU A 157 17.96 10.62 18.56
CA GLU A 157 16.77 11.10 17.86
C GLU A 157 16.93 11.08 16.33
N ALA A 158 18.08 11.53 15.82
CA ALA A 158 18.36 11.55 14.39
C ALA A 158 18.24 10.15 13.74
N ARG A 159 18.72 9.11 14.44
CA ARG A 159 18.62 7.73 13.95
C ARG A 159 17.17 7.24 13.92
N LEU A 160 16.33 7.68 14.87
CA LEU A 160 14.90 7.35 14.86
C LEU A 160 14.19 7.98 13.66
N VAL A 161 14.51 9.24 13.34
CA VAL A 161 13.92 9.95 12.20
C VAL A 161 14.32 9.28 10.88
N ILE A 162 15.61 8.98 10.69
CA ILE A 162 16.11 8.30 9.49
C ILE A 162 15.43 6.94 9.34
N ARG A 163 15.45 6.12 10.39
CA ARG A 163 14.82 4.79 10.39
C ARG A 163 13.35 4.85 9.98
N GLU A 164 12.62 5.82 10.51
CA GLU A 164 11.20 5.99 10.21
C GLU A 164 10.97 6.46 8.77
N LEU A 165 11.75 7.43 8.28
CA LEU A 165 11.67 7.91 6.90
C LEU A 165 12.04 6.83 5.88
N THR A 166 13.07 6.03 6.16
CA THR A 166 13.41 4.87 5.33
C THR A 166 12.27 3.86 5.32
N GLY A 167 11.64 3.61 6.47
CA GLY A 167 10.46 2.75 6.54
C GLY A 167 9.29 3.29 5.72
N ASP A 168 9.00 4.59 5.82
CA ASP A 168 7.97 5.27 5.02
C ASP A 168 8.25 5.17 3.52
N ALA A 169 9.50 5.38 3.09
CA ALA A 169 9.90 5.30 1.69
C ALA A 169 9.75 3.88 1.12
N LEU A 170 10.20 2.85 1.85
CA LEU A 170 10.09 1.45 1.41
C LEU A 170 8.62 1.02 1.28
N ILE A 171 7.79 1.38 2.27
CA ILE A 171 6.36 1.08 2.24
C ILE A 171 5.70 1.83 1.08
N PHE A 172 6.04 3.11 0.86
CA PHE A 172 5.53 3.87 -0.28
C PHE A 172 5.89 3.24 -1.62
N CYS A 173 7.14 2.82 -1.81
CA CYS A 173 7.58 2.12 -3.02
C CYS A 173 6.77 0.83 -3.24
N TRP A 174 6.56 0.03 -2.19
CA TRP A 174 5.69 -1.14 -2.26
C TRP A 174 4.25 -0.78 -2.61
N SER A 175 3.63 0.18 -1.91
CA SER A 175 2.26 0.60 -2.16
C SER A 175 2.08 1.10 -3.60
N ALA A 176 3.05 1.83 -4.13
CA ALA A 176 3.03 2.34 -5.50
C ALA A 176 3.04 1.21 -6.54
N VAL A 177 3.95 0.23 -6.39
CA VAL A 177 4.04 -0.92 -7.29
C VAL A 177 2.81 -1.83 -7.15
N ALA A 178 2.44 -2.17 -5.92
CA ALA A 178 1.27 -2.97 -5.59
C ALA A 178 -0.01 -2.37 -6.17
N PHE A 179 -0.20 -1.05 -6.05
CA PHE A 179 -1.33 -0.34 -6.63
C PHE A 179 -1.34 -0.44 -8.15
N THR A 180 -0.21 -0.20 -8.81
CA THR A 180 -0.17 -0.24 -10.27
C THR A 180 -0.50 -1.63 -10.81
N VAL A 181 0.02 -2.67 -10.16
CA VAL A 181 -0.21 -4.06 -10.59
C VAL A 181 -1.62 -4.52 -10.28
N THR A 182 -2.13 -4.27 -9.07
CA THR A 182 -3.44 -4.81 -8.66
C THR A 182 -4.61 -3.96 -9.15
N TRP A 183 -4.45 -2.64 -9.18
CA TRP A 183 -5.53 -1.73 -9.56
C TRP A 183 -5.39 -1.22 -10.98
N VAL A 184 -4.28 -0.59 -11.36
CA VAL A 184 -4.21 0.11 -12.66
C VAL A 184 -4.20 -0.87 -13.82
N TYR A 185 -3.43 -1.95 -13.71
CA TYR A 185 -3.46 -3.04 -14.69
C TYR A 185 -4.80 -3.80 -14.68
N GLY A 186 -5.35 -4.10 -13.50
CA GLY A 186 -6.69 -4.70 -13.40
C GLY A 186 -7.78 -3.84 -14.04
N ALA A 187 -7.72 -2.53 -13.85
CA ALA A 187 -8.60 -1.55 -14.45
C ALA A 187 -8.48 -1.51 -15.98
N SER A 188 -7.26 -1.55 -16.53
CA SER A 188 -7.07 -1.61 -17.98
C SER A 188 -7.51 -2.93 -18.60
N ALA A 189 -7.51 -4.02 -17.83
CA ALA A 189 -7.98 -5.34 -18.27
C ALA A 189 -9.52 -5.47 -18.36
N GLY A 190 -10.28 -4.36 -18.25
CA GLY A 190 -11.71 -4.36 -18.55
C GLY A 190 -12.65 -4.55 -17.36
N LEU A 191 -12.32 -3.99 -16.18
CA LEU A 191 -13.23 -3.96 -15.02
C LEU A 191 -14.58 -3.29 -15.32
N VAL A 192 -14.63 -2.39 -16.29
CA VAL A 192 -15.84 -1.71 -16.73
C VAL A 192 -15.97 -1.92 -18.23
N GLN A 193 -17.11 -2.48 -18.65
CA GLN A 193 -17.42 -2.79 -20.03
C GLN A 193 -18.51 -1.85 -20.57
N PRO A 194 -18.53 -1.61 -21.89
CA PRO A 194 -19.62 -0.95 -22.58
C PRO A 194 -21.01 -1.51 -22.18
N GLY A 195 -21.98 -0.65 -21.86
CA GLY A 195 -23.32 -1.06 -21.45
C GLY A 195 -24.28 0.11 -21.27
N ASN A 196 -25.51 -0.18 -20.82
CA ASN A 196 -26.45 0.88 -20.46
C ASN A 196 -25.99 1.63 -19.19
N VAL A 197 -26.56 2.83 -18.95
CA VAL A 197 -26.15 3.71 -17.84
C VAL A 197 -26.21 2.99 -16.48
N LEU A 198 -27.25 2.19 -16.24
CA LEU A 198 -27.39 1.46 -14.98
C LEU A 198 -26.28 0.41 -14.80
N VAL A 199 -25.95 -0.33 -15.86
CA VAL A 199 -24.87 -1.32 -15.86
C VAL A 199 -23.52 -0.65 -15.59
N ILE A 200 -23.24 0.49 -16.23
CA ILE A 200 -22.02 1.26 -16.00
C ILE A 200 -21.95 1.73 -14.54
N ILE A 201 -23.04 2.25 -13.98
CA ILE A 201 -23.08 2.67 -12.56
C ILE A 201 -22.79 1.48 -11.64
N LEU A 202 -23.42 0.32 -11.87
CA LEU A 202 -23.19 -0.88 -11.06
C LEU A 202 -21.74 -1.37 -11.16
N GLN A 203 -21.15 -1.36 -12.37
CA GLN A 203 -19.74 -1.69 -12.57
C GLN A 203 -18.80 -0.71 -11.88
N LEU A 204 -19.09 0.59 -11.91
CA LEU A 204 -18.31 1.61 -11.19
C LEU A 204 -18.38 1.42 -9.66
N VAL A 205 -19.57 1.08 -9.12
CA VAL A 205 -19.73 0.74 -7.70
C VAL A 205 -18.92 -0.51 -7.34
N GLY A 206 -19.03 -1.58 -8.15
CA GLY A 206 -18.26 -2.80 -7.95
C GLY A 206 -16.75 -2.56 -8.01
N ALA A 207 -16.29 -1.81 -9.01
CA ALA A 207 -14.89 -1.42 -9.14
C ALA A 207 -14.43 -0.59 -7.93
N MET A 208 -15.24 0.35 -7.45
CA MET A 208 -14.94 1.13 -6.25
C MET A 208 -14.80 0.25 -5.00
N LEU A 209 -15.64 -0.78 -4.84
CA LEU A 209 -15.49 -1.74 -3.73
C LEU A 209 -14.19 -2.53 -3.85
N ILE A 210 -13.86 -3.04 -5.05
CA ILE A 210 -12.59 -3.74 -5.31
C ILE A 210 -11.39 -2.81 -5.04
N PHE A 211 -11.48 -1.54 -5.47
CA PHE A 211 -10.47 -0.54 -5.18
C PHE A 211 -10.25 -0.41 -3.68
N LEU A 212 -11.31 -0.25 -2.90
CA LEU A 212 -11.19 -0.13 -1.44
C LEU A 212 -10.59 -1.40 -0.82
N MET A 213 -11.00 -2.58 -1.28
CA MET A 213 -10.46 -3.86 -0.82
C MET A 213 -8.95 -3.97 -1.09
N MET A 214 -8.45 -3.44 -2.22
CA MET A 214 -7.03 -3.48 -2.57
C MET A 214 -6.23 -2.32 -1.98
N PHE A 215 -6.80 -1.11 -1.94
CA PHE A 215 -6.12 0.11 -1.50
C PHE A 215 -5.98 0.22 0.01
N LEU A 216 -6.96 -0.26 0.79
CA LEU A 216 -6.87 -0.24 2.25
C LEU A 216 -5.65 -1.03 2.78
N PRO A 217 -5.36 -2.24 2.29
CA PRO A 217 -4.12 -2.95 2.58
C PRO A 217 -2.86 -2.16 2.29
N LEU A 218 -2.81 -1.41 1.18
CA LEU A 218 -1.63 -0.62 0.81
C LEU A 218 -1.27 0.45 1.85
N ARG A 219 -2.23 0.78 2.72
CA ARG A 219 -2.12 1.77 3.78
C ARG A 219 -2.16 1.15 5.17
N LEU A 220 -1.98 -0.16 5.31
CA LEU A 220 -2.15 -0.87 6.58
C LEU A 220 -1.38 -0.21 7.74
N LEU A 221 -0.09 0.09 7.54
CA LEU A 221 0.72 0.72 8.59
C LEU A 221 0.32 2.18 8.85
N GLN A 222 -0.08 2.91 7.81
CA GLN A 222 -0.59 4.28 7.95
C GLN A 222 -1.89 4.26 8.75
N PHE A 223 -2.84 3.36 8.47
CA PHE A 223 -4.05 3.21 9.27
C PHE A 223 -3.74 2.83 10.72
N TYR A 224 -2.78 1.94 10.93
CA TYR A 224 -2.32 1.61 12.26
C TYR A 224 -1.80 2.84 13.02
N GLU A 225 -0.90 3.62 12.42
CA GLU A 225 -0.38 4.88 12.97
C GLU A 225 -1.51 5.88 13.27
N GLU A 226 -2.41 6.03 12.31
CA GLU A 226 -3.55 6.91 12.34
C GLU A 226 -4.57 6.58 13.45
N TRP A 227 -4.78 5.29 13.73
CA TRP A 227 -5.69 4.84 14.80
C TRP A 227 -5.07 4.91 16.18
N THR A 228 -3.76 4.74 16.27
CA THR A 228 -3.05 4.64 17.55
C THR A 228 -2.50 5.99 18.01
N THR A 229 -2.36 6.95 17.11
CA THR A 229 -1.85 8.30 17.42
C THR A 229 -3.01 9.28 17.65
N PRO A 230 -3.03 10.01 18.78
CA PRO A 230 -3.99 11.08 19.00
C PRO A 230 -3.87 12.16 17.93
N ARG A 231 -4.99 12.53 17.28
CA ARG A 231 -5.05 13.54 16.22
C ARG A 231 -6.08 14.62 16.51
N THR A 232 -5.75 15.86 16.16
CA THR A 232 -6.66 17.01 16.24
C THR A 232 -7.78 16.89 15.19
N LYS A 233 -8.88 17.64 15.37
CA LYS A 233 -9.98 17.67 14.38
C LYS A 233 -9.49 18.08 12.98
N SER A 234 -8.61 19.07 12.91
CA SER A 234 -8.01 19.54 11.65
C SER A 234 -7.18 18.43 10.97
N GLN A 235 -6.35 17.71 11.71
CA GLN A 235 -5.55 16.61 11.16
C GLN A 235 -6.43 15.48 10.61
N LYS A 236 -7.52 15.14 11.32
CA LYS A 236 -8.50 14.17 10.83
C LYS A 236 -9.12 14.63 9.51
N LEU A 237 -9.56 15.89 9.44
CA LEU A 237 -10.12 16.47 8.22
C LEU A 237 -9.14 16.38 7.04
N TRP A 238 -7.89 16.82 7.21
CA TRP A 238 -6.87 16.75 6.16
C TRP A 238 -6.54 15.31 5.73
N THR A 239 -6.55 14.37 6.67
CA THR A 239 -6.39 12.94 6.36
C THR A 239 -7.55 12.47 5.48
N TRP A 240 -8.79 12.78 5.83
CA TRP A 240 -9.96 12.39 5.03
C TRP A 240 -9.98 13.04 3.66
N LEU A 241 -9.66 14.34 3.55
CA LEU A 241 -9.60 15.04 2.27
C LEU A 241 -8.53 14.43 1.35
N SER A 242 -7.33 14.18 1.86
CA SER A 242 -6.25 13.59 1.07
C SER A 242 -6.53 12.13 0.68
N LEU A 243 -7.22 11.37 1.55
CA LEU A 243 -7.72 10.05 1.21
C LEU A 243 -8.75 10.13 0.08
N SER A 244 -9.78 10.96 0.22
CA SER A 244 -10.81 11.15 -0.82
C SER A 244 -10.20 11.59 -2.15
N ALA A 245 -9.19 12.47 -2.15
CA ALA A 245 -8.48 12.85 -3.37
C ALA A 245 -7.79 11.66 -4.04
N SER A 246 -7.17 10.75 -3.27
CA SER A 246 -6.54 9.53 -3.81
C SER A 246 -7.58 8.57 -4.41
N ILE A 247 -8.75 8.44 -3.76
CA ILE A 247 -9.89 7.66 -4.27
C ILE A 247 -10.39 8.25 -5.58
N LEU A 248 -10.66 9.55 -5.61
CA LEU A 248 -11.16 10.24 -6.80
C LEU A 248 -10.17 10.12 -7.97
N ALA A 249 -8.87 10.23 -7.71
CA ALA A 249 -7.85 10.02 -8.72
C ALA A 249 -7.86 8.58 -9.27
N ALA A 250 -8.06 7.58 -8.42
CA ALA A 250 -8.15 6.18 -8.84
C ALA A 250 -9.41 5.88 -9.66
N ILE A 251 -10.55 6.47 -9.31
CA ILE A 251 -11.79 6.40 -10.10
C ILE A 251 -11.61 7.11 -11.44
N LEU A 252 -10.97 8.28 -11.44
CA LEU A 252 -10.70 9.03 -12.67
C LEU A 252 -9.86 8.18 -13.64
N ILE A 253 -8.90 7.38 -13.17
CA ILE A 253 -8.16 6.44 -14.02
C ILE A 253 -9.11 5.45 -14.70
N LEU A 254 -10.06 4.86 -13.97
CA LEU A 254 -11.05 3.95 -14.56
C LEU A 254 -11.82 4.65 -15.67
N ILE A 255 -12.36 5.83 -15.39
CA ILE A 255 -13.18 6.60 -16.33
C ILE A 255 -12.38 6.95 -17.59
N LEU A 256 -11.14 7.40 -17.43
CA LEU A 256 -10.26 7.77 -18.55
C LEU A 256 -9.84 6.57 -19.41
N ASN A 257 -9.83 5.37 -18.84
CA ASN A 257 -9.51 4.12 -19.53
C ASN A 257 -10.75 3.42 -20.11
N LEU A 258 -11.95 3.99 -19.97
CA LEU A 258 -13.13 3.43 -20.62
C LEU A 258 -12.95 3.48 -22.15
N PRO A 259 -13.39 2.43 -22.88
CA PRO A 259 -13.46 2.48 -24.33
C PRO A 259 -14.25 3.73 -24.75
N ARG A 260 -13.63 4.57 -25.59
CA ARG A 260 -14.34 5.69 -26.21
C ARG A 260 -15.24 5.12 -27.29
N TRP A 261 -16.52 5.42 -27.19
CA TRP A 261 -17.55 5.04 -28.16
C TRP A 261 -17.55 6.00 -29.34
#